data_AF-E3DS63-F1
#
_entry.id   AF-E3DS63-F1
#
_cell.length_a   1.000
_cell.length_b   1.000
_cell.length_c   1.000
_cell.angle_alpha   90.00
_cell.angle_beta   90.00
_cell.angle_gamma   90.00
#
_symmetry.space_group_name_H-M   'P 1'
#
loop_
_entity.id
_entity.type
_entity.pdbx_description
1 polymer ?
#
loop_
_entity_poly.entity_id
_entity_poly.type
_entity_poly.pdbx_seq_one_letter_code
_entity_poly.pdbx_strand_id
1 'polypeptide(L)'
;MDLKQYKSSLKTLSYIILLTAINYFIPFLSMAVMVFWPVPIVYLVQKEESSRVIGIIVIAALINGFLFGIVMGLMTIIGFGLVGFVIGNVIKEDFSPLKTLIITIITVIISQALIFYVASGILNLDYQTLLKQTVKGLSGEFDQQSVEQLVMSQLGLIKMIFPALLTISASITGILNYYVSAWYLRRRGLNLKLYKPISSWYFYRWLVTPAIIISLLLSPNPIFINLNILMFFLAFLQGFAVLMYYFSAKNSSFLLKSFMIFLIFIFPPVPIILIILGLLDMWFNFRKQTK
;
A
#
# COMPACT_ATOMS: atom_id res chain seq x y z
N MET A 1 13.88 -13.64 35.51
CA MET A 1 13.24 -12.57 34.71
C MET A 1 14.30 -12.06 33.73
N ASP A 2 14.19 -12.39 32.44
CA ASP A 2 15.30 -12.24 31.49
C ASP A 2 15.38 -10.83 30.91
N LEU A 3 16.36 -10.03 31.37
CA LEU A 3 16.57 -8.63 30.99
C LEU A 3 16.85 -8.45 29.49
N LYS A 4 17.35 -9.48 28.79
CA LYS A 4 17.55 -9.44 27.33
C LYS A 4 16.22 -9.40 26.57
N GLN A 5 15.17 -10.00 27.14
CA GLN A 5 13.87 -10.13 26.51
C GLN A 5 13.14 -8.77 26.46
N TYR A 6 13.18 -8.01 27.56
CA TYR A 6 12.60 -6.66 27.62
C TYR A 6 13.30 -5.64 26.72
N LYS A 7 14.59 -5.83 26.43
CA LYS A 7 15.36 -4.91 25.59
C LYS A 7 14.80 -4.82 24.16
N SER A 8 14.32 -5.94 23.61
CA SER A 8 13.70 -5.97 22.27
C SER A 8 12.35 -5.25 22.28
N SER A 9 11.53 -5.53 23.28
CA SER A 9 10.22 -4.91 23.48
C SER A 9 10.30 -3.39 23.63
N LEU A 10 11.22 -2.90 24.48
CA LEU A 10 11.44 -1.46 24.68
C LEU A 10 11.91 -0.78 23.40
N LYS A 11 12.85 -1.38 22.66
CA LYS A 11 13.30 -0.83 21.37
C LYS A 11 12.15 -0.75 20.36
N THR A 12 11.36 -1.81 20.23
CA THR A 12 10.21 -1.82 19.33
C THR A 12 9.21 -0.73 19.71
N LEU A 13 8.92 -0.56 21.00
CA LEU A 13 8.05 0.51 21.49
C LEU A 13 8.59 1.90 21.11
N SER A 14 9.89 2.16 21.36
CA SER A 14 10.52 3.44 20.99
C SER A 14 10.46 3.71 19.49
N TYR A 15 10.74 2.71 18.65
CA TYR A 15 10.64 2.86 17.19
C TYR A 15 9.22 3.16 16.73
N ILE A 16 8.22 2.48 17.31
CA ILE A 16 6.82 2.73 16.97
C ILE A 16 6.44 4.18 17.29
N ILE A 17 6.74 4.65 18.50
CA ILE A 17 6.41 6.02 18.92
C ILE A 17 7.14 7.05 18.06
N LEU A 18 8.43 6.81 17.74
CA LEU A 18 9.22 7.70 16.89
C LEU A 18 8.62 7.79 15.47
N LEU A 19 8.25 6.66 14.87
CA LEU A 19 7.62 6.63 13.55
C LEU A 19 6.26 7.34 13.57
N THR A 20 5.46 7.17 14.63
CA THR A 20 4.20 7.91 14.81
C THR A 20 4.46 9.42 14.87
N ALA A 21 5.46 9.86 15.66
CA ALA A 21 5.80 11.27 15.79
C ALA A 21 6.24 11.86 14.45
N ILE A 22 7.08 11.15 13.68
CA ILE A 22 7.49 11.58 12.33
C ILE A 22 6.27 11.74 11.43
N ASN A 23 5.36 10.76 11.41
CA ASN A 23 4.14 10.86 10.61
C ASN A 23 3.24 12.03 11.03
N TYR A 24 3.14 12.30 12.33
CA TYR A 24 2.30 13.37 12.87
C TYR A 24 2.85 14.77 12.55
N PHE A 25 4.16 15.00 12.76
CA PHE A 25 4.77 16.32 12.59
C PHE A 25 5.28 16.59 11.18
N ILE A 26 5.54 15.54 10.39
CA ILE A 26 6.15 15.64 9.06
C ILE A 26 5.27 14.89 8.04
N PRO A 27 4.09 15.41 7.66
CA PRO A 27 3.13 14.70 6.83
C PRO A 27 3.68 14.28 5.45
N PHE A 28 4.65 15.02 4.89
CA PHE A 28 5.28 14.66 3.62
C PHE A 28 6.10 13.36 3.70
N LEU A 29 6.50 12.93 4.90
CA LEU A 29 7.17 11.64 5.13
C LEU A 29 6.20 10.48 5.37
N SER A 30 4.89 10.72 5.39
CA SER A 30 3.85 9.71 5.71
C SER A 30 3.95 8.46 4.84
N MET A 31 4.20 8.62 3.53
CA MET A 31 4.38 7.49 2.61
C MET A 31 5.53 6.57 3.02
N ALA A 32 6.66 7.15 3.45
CA ALA A 32 7.79 6.37 3.93
C ALA A 32 7.44 5.70 5.26
N VAL A 33 6.80 6.42 6.19
CA VAL A 33 6.39 5.86 7.47
C VAL A 33 5.46 4.66 7.28
N MET A 34 4.45 4.75 6.41
CA MET A 34 3.52 3.64 6.14
C MET A 34 4.22 2.32 5.77
N VAL A 35 5.38 2.39 5.10
CA VAL A 35 6.17 1.22 4.69
C VAL A 35 7.05 0.70 5.82
N PHE A 36 7.65 1.59 6.62
CA PHE A 36 8.55 1.19 7.70
C PHE A 36 7.83 0.85 9.01
N TRP A 37 6.59 1.32 9.19
CA TRP A 37 5.86 1.19 10.46
C TRP A 37 5.61 -0.25 10.92
N PRO A 38 5.25 -1.21 10.04
CA PRO A 38 5.02 -2.59 10.46
C PRO A 38 6.32 -3.32 10.86
N VAL A 39 7.49 -2.86 10.37
CA VAL A 39 8.77 -3.57 10.45
C VAL A 39 9.22 -3.87 11.90
N PRO A 40 9.15 -2.93 12.87
CA PRO A 40 9.49 -3.22 14.26
C PRO A 40 8.65 -4.34 14.88
N ILE A 41 7.37 -4.42 14.53
CA ILE A 41 6.47 -5.48 15.00
C ILE A 41 6.80 -6.80 14.32
N VAL A 42 7.00 -6.80 13.00
CA VAL A 42 7.42 -8.01 12.26
C VAL A 42 8.66 -8.63 12.89
N TYR A 43 9.63 -7.80 13.26
CA TYR A 43 10.84 -8.23 13.96
C TYR A 43 10.57 -8.78 15.37
N LEU A 44 9.72 -8.09 16.13
CA LEU A 44 9.36 -8.51 17.48
C LEU A 44 8.65 -9.88 17.50
N VAL A 45 7.79 -10.16 16.51
CA VAL A 45 7.14 -11.47 16.34
C VAL A 45 8.16 -12.61 16.19
N GLN A 46 9.32 -12.35 15.59
CA GLN A 46 10.39 -13.36 15.47
C GLN A 46 11.12 -13.63 16.79
N LYS A 47 10.91 -12.80 17.82
CA LYS A 47 11.65 -12.85 19.09
C LYS A 47 10.78 -13.23 20.29
N GLU A 48 9.50 -12.88 20.24
CA GLU A 48 8.58 -13.05 21.37
C GLU A 48 7.39 -13.94 21.01
N GLU A 49 6.67 -14.35 22.05
CA GLU A 49 5.36 -14.99 21.94
C GLU A 49 4.29 -13.98 21.53
N SER A 50 3.25 -14.45 20.83
CA SER A 50 2.18 -13.60 20.29
C SER A 50 1.48 -12.76 21.38
N SER A 51 1.29 -13.31 22.58
CA SER A 51 0.69 -12.61 23.72
C SER A 51 1.45 -11.34 24.10
N ARG A 52 2.78 -11.40 24.11
CA ARG A 52 3.65 -10.27 24.44
C ARG A 52 3.68 -9.23 23.32
N VAL A 53 3.71 -9.68 22.07
CA VAL A 53 3.63 -8.78 20.91
C VAL A 53 2.34 -7.97 20.96
N ILE A 54 1.21 -8.64 21.21
CA ILE A 54 -0.10 -7.98 21.36
C ILE A 54 -0.06 -6.98 22.52
N GLY A 55 0.49 -7.36 23.68
CA GLY A 55 0.66 -6.45 24.81
C GLY A 55 1.45 -5.18 24.45
N ILE A 56 2.53 -5.31 23.68
CA ILE A 56 3.35 -4.17 23.23
C ILE A 56 2.60 -3.29 22.23
N ILE A 57 1.81 -3.89 21.33
CA ILE A 57 0.94 -3.13 20.40
C ILE A 57 -0.08 -2.31 21.18
N VAL A 58 -0.72 -2.90 22.19
CA VAL A 58 -1.71 -2.21 23.03
C VAL A 58 -1.04 -1.07 23.81
N ILE A 59 0.11 -1.31 24.43
CA ILE A 59 0.85 -0.26 25.15
C ILE A 59 1.25 0.87 24.19
N ALA A 60 1.75 0.55 23.00
CA ALA A 60 2.08 1.53 21.98
C ALA A 60 0.85 2.35 21.55
N ALA A 61 -0.31 1.69 21.40
CA ALA A 61 -1.58 2.34 21.05
C ALA A 61 -2.03 3.32 22.12
N LEU A 62 -1.93 2.93 23.40
CA LEU A 62 -2.29 3.79 24.53
C LEU A 62 -1.37 5.01 24.60
N ILE A 63 -0.06 4.82 24.44
CA ILE A 63 0.91 5.93 24.43
C ILE A 63 0.64 6.87 23.25
N ASN A 64 0.49 6.33 22.04
CA ASN A 64 0.21 7.15 20.85
C ASN A 64 -1.15 7.85 20.95
N GLY A 65 -2.15 7.18 21.53
CA GLY A 65 -3.48 7.74 21.79
C GLY A 65 -3.43 8.91 22.78
N PHE A 66 -2.62 8.79 23.83
CA PHE A 66 -2.39 9.84 24.81
C PHE A 66 -1.61 11.03 24.23
N LEU A 67 -0.54 10.77 23.46
CA LEU A 67 0.35 11.81 22.94
C LEU A 67 -0.19 12.53 21.69
N PHE A 68 -0.82 11.79 20.78
CA PHE A 68 -1.21 12.28 19.45
C PHE A 68 -2.72 12.22 19.18
N GLY A 69 -3.50 11.82 20.19
CA GLY A 69 -4.96 11.73 20.13
C GLY A 69 -5.48 10.32 19.79
N ILE A 70 -6.75 10.08 20.14
CA ILE A 70 -7.40 8.77 20.07
C ILE A 70 -7.31 8.12 18.69
N VAL A 71 -7.41 8.91 17.63
CA VAL A 71 -7.32 8.43 16.24
C VAL A 71 -5.96 7.77 16.01
N MET A 72 -4.85 8.38 16.45
CA MET A 72 -3.51 7.81 16.26
C MET A 72 -3.28 6.54 17.08
N GLY A 73 -3.90 6.43 18.26
CA GLY A 73 -3.93 5.18 19.03
C GLY A 73 -4.65 4.05 18.29
N LEU A 74 -5.80 4.35 17.66
CA LEU A 74 -6.52 3.36 16.85
C LEU A 74 -5.77 2.99 15.57
N MET A 75 -5.18 3.97 14.87
CA MET A 75 -4.30 3.74 13.72
C MET A 75 -3.10 2.87 14.10
N THR A 76 -2.66 2.93 15.36
CA THR A 76 -1.58 2.07 15.86
C THR A 76 -1.96 0.60 15.85
N ILE A 77 -3.16 0.28 16.33
CA ILE A 77 -3.65 -1.10 16.38
C ILE A 77 -3.97 -1.59 14.97
N ILE A 78 -4.75 -0.81 14.21
CA ILE A 78 -5.32 -1.24 12.92
C ILE A 78 -4.27 -1.16 11.80
N GLY A 79 -3.51 -0.06 11.76
CA GLY A 79 -2.56 0.24 10.69
C GLY A 79 -1.35 -0.65 10.72
N PHE A 80 -0.51 -0.52 11.75
CA PHE A 80 0.75 -1.25 11.80
C PHE A 80 0.73 -2.42 12.77
N GLY A 81 -0.07 -2.36 13.84
CA GLY A 81 -0.28 -3.47 14.77
C GLY A 81 -0.71 -4.74 14.06
N LEU A 82 -1.88 -4.69 13.40
CA LEU A 82 -2.44 -5.78 12.61
C LEU A 82 -1.50 -6.21 11.48
N VAL A 83 -1.05 -5.27 10.65
CA VAL A 83 -0.22 -5.56 9.47
C VAL A 83 1.11 -6.21 9.89
N GLY A 84 1.83 -5.63 10.85
CA GLY A 84 3.10 -6.14 11.31
C GLY A 84 2.97 -7.48 12.03
N PHE A 85 1.91 -7.67 12.81
CA PHE A 85 1.64 -8.93 13.50
C PHE A 85 1.36 -10.08 12.51
N VAL A 86 0.50 -9.85 11.50
CA VAL A 86 0.18 -10.89 10.51
C VAL A 86 1.39 -11.22 9.64
N ILE A 87 2.09 -10.20 9.09
CA ILE A 87 3.31 -10.43 8.30
C ILE A 87 4.33 -11.22 9.12
N GLY A 88 4.54 -10.82 10.38
CA GLY A 88 5.48 -11.50 11.29
C GLY A 88 5.14 -12.97 11.50
N ASN A 89 3.88 -13.30 11.76
CA ASN A 89 3.47 -14.69 12.01
C ASN A 89 3.53 -15.55 10.76
N VAL A 90 3.07 -15.04 9.62
CA VAL A 90 3.15 -15.77 8.33
C VAL A 90 4.59 -16.10 7.96
N ILE A 91 5.53 -15.18 8.22
CA ILE A 91 6.96 -15.43 8.04
C ILE A 91 7.48 -16.45 9.07
N LYS A 92 7.05 -16.35 10.33
CA LYS A 92 7.46 -17.25 11.42
C LYS A 92 7.00 -18.69 11.19
N GLU A 93 5.85 -18.87 10.53
CA GLU A 93 5.28 -20.16 10.13
C GLU A 93 5.88 -20.72 8.82
N ASP A 94 6.91 -20.07 8.25
CA ASP A 94 7.61 -20.48 7.03
C ASP A 94 6.69 -20.68 5.81
N PHE A 95 5.69 -19.81 5.67
CA PHE A 95 4.81 -19.83 4.51
C PHE A 95 5.60 -19.54 3.22
N SER A 96 5.14 -20.10 2.10
CA SER A 96 5.81 -19.86 0.82
C SER A 96 5.86 -18.36 0.47
N PRO A 97 6.88 -17.89 -0.26
CA PRO A 97 7.07 -16.45 -0.47
C PRO A 97 5.89 -15.77 -1.18
N LEU A 98 5.26 -16.47 -2.14
CA LEU A 98 4.07 -15.97 -2.83
C LEU A 98 2.87 -15.88 -1.88
N LYS A 99 2.64 -16.90 -1.05
CA LYS A 99 1.55 -16.88 -0.05
C LYS A 99 1.75 -15.73 0.94
N THR A 100 2.98 -15.53 1.40
CA THR A 100 3.32 -14.42 2.31
C THR A 100 3.02 -13.05 1.69
N LEU A 101 3.40 -12.85 0.42
CA LEU A 101 3.09 -11.61 -0.31
C LEU A 101 1.58 -11.37 -0.44
N ILE A 102 0.82 -12.40 -0.84
CA ILE A 102 -0.64 -12.30 -1.02
C ILE A 102 -1.32 -12.00 0.32
N ILE A 103 -0.98 -12.74 1.39
CA ILE A 103 -1.55 -12.50 2.72
C ILE A 103 -1.22 -11.09 3.20
N THR A 104 0.01 -10.62 2.97
CA THR A 104 0.40 -9.23 3.29
C THR A 104 -0.49 -8.21 2.59
N ILE A 105 -0.72 -8.36 1.29
CA ILE A 105 -1.60 -7.45 0.52
C ILE A 105 -3.03 -7.48 1.08
N ILE A 106 -3.58 -8.67 1.34
CA ILE A 106 -4.93 -8.84 1.91
C ILE A 106 -5.03 -8.17 3.28
N THR A 107 -4.04 -8.36 4.16
CA THR A 107 -4.03 -7.71 5.47
C THR A 107 -3.99 -6.19 5.36
N VAL A 108 -3.22 -5.65 4.43
CA VAL A 108 -3.17 -4.20 4.20
C VAL A 108 -4.50 -3.68 3.62
N ILE A 109 -5.16 -4.42 2.75
CA ILE A 109 -6.51 -4.06 2.25
C ILE A 109 -7.49 -3.97 3.43
N ILE A 110 -7.52 -5.00 4.29
CA ILE A 110 -8.39 -5.04 5.47
C ILE A 110 -8.05 -3.88 6.41
N SER A 111 -6.76 -3.64 6.67
CA SER A 111 -6.28 -2.55 7.52
C SER A 111 -6.73 -1.19 6.99
N GLN A 112 -6.52 -0.89 5.70
CA GLN A 112 -6.92 0.39 5.11
C GLN A 112 -8.44 0.56 5.08
N ALA A 113 -9.21 -0.51 4.80
CA ALA A 113 -10.66 -0.46 4.86
C ALA A 113 -11.18 -0.15 6.28
N LEU A 114 -10.60 -0.79 7.30
CA LEU A 114 -10.93 -0.52 8.70
C LEU A 114 -10.55 0.90 9.12
N ILE A 115 -9.37 1.37 8.72
CA ILE A 115 -8.93 2.76 8.94
C ILE A 115 -9.94 3.74 8.36
N PHE A 116 -10.36 3.51 7.11
CA PHE A 116 -11.33 4.37 6.45
C PHE A 116 -12.69 4.37 7.17
N TYR A 117 -13.19 3.19 7.54
CA TYR A 117 -14.45 3.05 8.28
C TYR A 117 -14.42 3.74 9.65
N VAL A 118 -13.33 3.57 10.40
CA VAL A 118 -13.14 4.23 11.70
C VAL A 118 -13.01 5.74 11.52
N ALA A 119 -12.25 6.19 10.53
CA ALA A 119 -12.11 7.61 10.24
C ALA A 119 -13.45 8.23 9.86
N SER A 120 -14.27 7.57 9.03
CA SER A 120 -15.59 8.07 8.66
C SER A 120 -16.55 8.18 9.85
N GLY A 121 -16.49 7.24 10.80
CA GLY A 121 -17.34 7.25 11.99
C GLY A 121 -16.89 8.24 13.06
N ILE A 122 -15.58 8.36 13.31
CA ILE A 122 -15.05 9.27 14.35
C ILE A 122 -15.10 10.72 13.90
N LEU A 123 -14.75 10.99 12.64
CA LEU A 123 -14.63 12.36 12.19
C LEU A 123 -15.98 13.06 12.07
N ASN A 124 -17.11 12.32 12.11
CA ASN A 124 -18.49 12.84 12.02
C ASN A 124 -18.56 14.06 11.08
N LEU A 125 -17.85 13.95 9.95
CA LEU A 125 -17.54 15.12 9.14
C LEU A 125 -18.88 15.62 8.65
N ASP A 126 -19.25 16.83 9.06
CA ASP A 126 -20.36 17.51 8.44
C ASP A 126 -19.97 17.78 7.00
N TYR A 127 -20.28 16.79 6.16
CA TYR A 127 -19.95 16.77 4.75
C TYR A 127 -20.52 18.02 4.08
N GLN A 128 -21.66 18.54 4.57
CA GLN A 128 -22.22 19.80 4.09
C GLN A 128 -21.33 20.99 4.41
N THR A 129 -20.77 21.05 5.62
CA THR A 129 -19.84 22.13 6.02
C THR A 129 -18.52 22.03 5.25
N LEU A 130 -17.95 20.83 5.08
CA LEU A 130 -16.73 20.65 4.27
C LEU A 130 -16.96 20.98 2.80
N LEU A 131 -18.09 20.55 2.23
CA LEU A 131 -18.47 20.89 0.86
C LEU A 131 -18.61 22.39 0.71
N LYS A 132 -19.33 23.06 1.60
CA LYS A 132 -19.49 24.53 1.57
C LYS A 132 -18.15 25.25 1.66
N GLN A 133 -17.24 24.80 2.52
CA GLN A 133 -15.90 25.36 2.62
C GLN A 133 -15.09 25.12 1.34
N THR A 134 -15.17 23.93 0.76
CA THR A 134 -14.50 23.56 -0.48
C THR A 134 -15.03 24.38 -1.66
N VAL A 135 -16.35 24.47 -1.82
CA VAL A 135 -17.02 25.28 -2.84
C VAL A 135 -16.68 26.75 -2.66
N LYS A 136 -16.71 27.28 -1.43
CA LYS A 136 -16.33 28.68 -1.17
C LYS A 136 -14.86 28.95 -1.50
N GLY A 137 -13.97 27.99 -1.25
CA GLY A 137 -12.55 28.10 -1.59
C GLY A 137 -12.25 28.00 -3.09
N LEU A 138 -13.05 27.21 -3.83
CA LEU A 138 -12.89 27.00 -5.27
C LEU A 138 -13.69 27.97 -6.13
N SER A 139 -14.79 28.52 -5.61
CA SER A 139 -15.71 29.37 -6.37
C SER A 139 -15.04 30.67 -6.79
N GLY A 140 -14.26 31.35 -5.95
CA GLY A 140 -13.59 32.59 -6.38
C GLY A 140 -14.57 33.56 -7.07
N GLU A 141 -14.37 33.82 -8.37
CA GLU A 141 -15.29 34.59 -9.24
C GLU A 141 -16.32 33.74 -10.02
N PHE A 142 -16.20 32.42 -9.99
CA PHE A 142 -17.13 31.48 -10.62
C PHE A 142 -18.44 31.36 -9.84
N ASP A 143 -19.51 31.04 -10.58
CA ASP A 143 -20.82 30.73 -9.98
C ASP A 143 -20.73 29.55 -9.01
N GLN A 144 -21.17 29.78 -7.77
CA GLN A 144 -21.09 28.81 -6.68
C GLN A 144 -21.89 27.54 -6.97
N GLN A 145 -23.04 27.64 -7.66
CA GLN A 145 -23.86 26.49 -7.99
C GLN A 145 -23.15 25.58 -9.01
N SER A 146 -22.53 26.17 -10.03
CA SER A 146 -21.73 25.44 -11.02
C SER A 146 -20.53 24.74 -10.37
N VAL A 147 -19.84 25.41 -9.46
CA VAL A 147 -18.70 24.82 -8.70
C VAL A 147 -19.17 23.70 -7.79
N GLU A 148 -20.31 23.86 -7.11
CA GLU A 148 -20.89 22.83 -6.25
C GLU A 148 -21.27 21.57 -7.04
N GLN A 149 -21.92 21.72 -8.19
CA GLN A 149 -22.25 20.59 -9.08
C GLN A 149 -20.99 19.86 -9.55
N LEU A 150 -19.94 20.61 -9.91
CA LEU A 150 -18.66 20.04 -10.30
C LEU A 150 -18.03 19.25 -9.14
N VAL A 151 -17.95 19.83 -7.94
CA VAL A 151 -17.40 19.14 -6.75
C VAL A 151 -18.19 17.87 -6.43
N MET A 152 -19.52 17.93 -6.46
CA MET A 152 -20.39 16.78 -6.18
C MET A 152 -20.23 15.67 -7.21
N SER A 153 -20.13 16.01 -8.50
CA SER A 153 -19.91 15.02 -9.57
C SER A 153 -18.56 14.31 -9.40
N GLN A 154 -17.49 15.06 -9.09
CA GLN A 154 -16.16 14.49 -8.86
C GLN A 154 -16.12 13.60 -7.62
N LEU A 155 -16.78 13.99 -6.53
CA LEU A 155 -16.90 13.14 -5.34
C LEU A 155 -17.72 11.88 -5.61
N GLY A 156 -18.75 11.97 -6.45
CA GLY A 156 -19.50 10.81 -6.94
C GLY A 156 -18.61 9.83 -7.70
N LEU A 157 -17.77 10.34 -8.61
CA LEU A 157 -16.80 9.52 -9.35
C LEU A 157 -15.77 8.87 -8.42
N ILE A 158 -15.20 9.62 -7.48
CA ILE A 158 -14.25 9.10 -6.49
C ILE A 158 -14.89 7.97 -5.67
N LYS A 159 -16.11 8.19 -5.16
CA LYS A 159 -16.86 7.15 -4.41
C LYS A 159 -17.10 5.90 -5.27
N MET A 160 -17.42 6.08 -6.54
CA MET A 160 -17.65 4.98 -7.47
C MET A 160 -16.38 4.13 -7.69
N ILE A 161 -15.21 4.75 -7.82
CA ILE A 161 -13.92 4.05 -8.06
C ILE A 161 -13.12 3.76 -6.79
N PHE A 162 -13.64 4.15 -5.62
CA PHE A 162 -12.97 4.02 -4.33
C PHE A 162 -12.51 2.58 -4.02
N PRO A 163 -13.29 1.52 -4.30
CA PRO A 163 -12.84 0.15 -4.07
C PRO A 163 -11.55 -0.21 -4.84
N ALA A 164 -11.44 0.21 -6.10
CA ALA A 164 -10.24 0.01 -6.89
C ALA A 164 -9.08 0.85 -6.37
N LEU A 165 -9.30 2.12 -6.02
CA LEU A 165 -8.26 2.99 -5.43
C LEU A 165 -7.69 2.41 -4.13
N LEU A 166 -8.57 1.97 -3.22
CA LEU A 166 -8.19 1.33 -1.97
C LEU A 166 -7.35 0.06 -2.23
N THR A 167 -7.81 -0.79 -3.14
CA THR A 167 -7.13 -2.05 -3.47
C THR A 167 -5.76 -1.82 -4.11
N ILE A 168 -5.63 -0.83 -5.00
CA ILE A 168 -4.36 -0.46 -5.63
C ILE A 168 -3.38 0.09 -4.58
N SER A 169 -3.82 1.06 -3.77
CA SER A 169 -3.02 1.65 -2.69
C SER A 169 -2.52 0.57 -1.72
N ALA A 170 -3.41 -0.31 -1.29
CA ALA A 170 -3.09 -1.41 -0.39
C ALA A 170 -2.17 -2.45 -1.03
N SER A 171 -2.32 -2.73 -2.32
CA SER A 171 -1.42 -3.63 -3.06
C SER A 171 -0.01 -3.06 -3.11
N ILE A 172 0.15 -1.79 -3.49
CA ILE A 172 1.46 -1.12 -3.52
C ILE A 172 2.09 -1.14 -2.12
N THR A 173 1.32 -0.74 -1.11
CA THR A 173 1.77 -0.69 0.28
C THR A 173 2.14 -2.09 0.81
N GLY A 174 1.33 -3.11 0.51
CA GLY A 174 1.56 -4.50 0.91
C GLY A 174 2.81 -5.10 0.25
N ILE A 175 3.01 -4.83 -1.04
CA ILE A 175 4.24 -5.24 -1.75
C ILE A 175 5.47 -4.62 -1.08
N LEU A 176 5.43 -3.32 -0.80
CA LEU A 176 6.54 -2.62 -0.14
C LEU A 176 6.77 -3.14 1.29
N ASN A 177 5.71 -3.31 2.08
CA ASN A 177 5.78 -3.87 3.44
C ASN A 177 6.42 -5.26 3.44
N TYR A 178 6.04 -6.13 2.51
CA TYR A 178 6.62 -7.46 2.37
C TYR A 178 8.13 -7.39 2.11
N TYR A 179 8.56 -6.67 1.07
CA TYR A 179 9.96 -6.62 0.68
C TYR A 179 10.84 -5.90 1.72
N VAL A 180 10.37 -4.79 2.30
CA VAL A 180 11.11 -4.04 3.33
C VAL A 180 11.23 -4.85 4.61
N SER A 181 10.14 -5.51 5.04
CA SER A 181 10.17 -6.38 6.23
C SER A 181 11.13 -7.54 6.03
N ALA A 182 11.04 -8.25 4.90
CA ALA A 182 11.91 -9.37 4.61
C ALA A 182 13.38 -8.95 4.46
N TRP A 183 13.65 -7.80 3.83
CA TRP A 183 15.00 -7.21 3.77
C TRP A 183 15.54 -6.91 5.17
N TYR A 184 14.73 -6.30 6.04
CA TYR A 184 15.14 -5.95 7.40
C TYR A 184 15.46 -7.21 8.22
N LEU A 185 14.60 -8.22 8.15
CA LEU A 185 14.82 -9.51 8.83
C LEU A 185 16.08 -10.23 8.33
N ARG A 186 16.33 -10.24 7.01
CA ARG A 186 17.56 -10.82 6.43
C ARG A 186 18.82 -10.11 6.94
N ARG A 187 18.80 -8.78 7.06
CA ARG A 187 19.90 -8.02 7.67
C ARG A 187 20.13 -8.34 9.15
N ARG A 188 19.14 -8.91 9.83
CA ARG A 188 19.23 -9.38 11.22
C ARG A 188 19.60 -10.86 11.34
N GLY A 189 20.01 -11.51 10.23
CA GLY A 189 20.51 -12.88 10.22
C GLY A 189 19.45 -13.96 10.00
N LEU A 190 18.21 -13.59 9.65
CA LEU A 190 17.16 -14.56 9.32
C LEU A 190 17.26 -15.01 7.86
N ASN A 191 17.30 -16.32 7.62
CA ASN A 191 17.34 -16.90 6.28
C ASN A 191 15.93 -17.00 5.69
N LEU A 192 15.48 -15.90 5.09
CA LEU A 192 14.15 -15.82 4.45
C LEU A 192 14.24 -16.00 2.94
N LYS A 193 13.37 -16.84 2.39
CA LYS A 193 13.14 -16.94 0.94
C LYS A 193 12.26 -15.77 0.49
N LEU A 194 12.76 -14.98 -0.45
CA LEU A 194 12.00 -13.89 -1.07
C LEU A 194 11.20 -14.39 -2.26
N TYR A 195 10.05 -13.76 -2.51
CA TYR A 195 9.38 -13.92 -3.79
C TYR A 195 10.25 -13.35 -4.93
N LYS A 196 9.98 -13.80 -6.15
CA LYS A 196 10.73 -13.42 -7.36
C LYS A 196 10.91 -11.89 -7.43
N PRO A 197 12.05 -11.40 -7.97
CA PRO A 197 12.23 -9.96 -8.18
C PRO A 197 11.16 -9.44 -9.14
N ILE A 198 10.81 -8.16 -9.03
CA ILE A 198 9.76 -7.52 -9.84
C ILE A 198 10.01 -7.71 -11.35
N SER A 199 11.26 -7.71 -11.80
CA SER A 199 11.67 -7.98 -13.19
C SER A 199 11.19 -9.33 -13.74
N SER A 200 10.91 -10.29 -12.86
CA SER A 200 10.48 -11.66 -13.16
C SER A 200 8.99 -11.90 -12.85
N TRP A 201 8.22 -10.86 -12.55
CA TRP A 201 6.79 -10.99 -12.33
C TRP A 201 6.07 -11.17 -13.66
N TYR A 202 5.15 -12.13 -13.71
CA TYR A 202 4.35 -12.43 -14.88
C TYR A 202 2.90 -12.64 -14.47
N PHE A 203 1.99 -11.89 -15.07
CA PHE A 203 0.55 -12.05 -14.87
C PHE A 203 -0.08 -12.82 -16.03
N TYR A 204 -1.04 -13.69 -15.71
CA TYR A 204 -1.61 -14.59 -16.71
C TYR A 204 -2.51 -13.84 -17.71
N ARG A 205 -2.10 -13.85 -18.98
CA ARG A 205 -2.78 -13.11 -20.07
C ARG A 205 -4.28 -13.39 -20.14
N TRP A 206 -4.69 -14.66 -20.00
CA TRP A 206 -6.09 -15.07 -20.10
C TRP A 206 -6.95 -14.65 -18.92
N LEU A 207 -6.34 -14.15 -17.84
CA LEU A 207 -7.07 -13.54 -16.74
C LEU A 207 -7.22 -12.02 -16.99
N VAL A 208 -6.13 -11.36 -17.39
CA VAL A 208 -6.11 -9.89 -17.51
C VAL A 208 -6.83 -9.38 -18.76
N THR A 209 -6.52 -9.88 -19.95
CA THR A 209 -7.06 -9.27 -21.19
C THR A 209 -8.56 -9.51 -21.41
N PRO A 210 -9.13 -10.72 -21.20
CA PRO A 210 -10.57 -10.88 -21.31
C PRO A 210 -11.33 -10.06 -20.27
N ALA A 211 -10.81 -9.94 -19.04
CA ALA A 211 -11.43 -9.13 -17.99
C ALA A 211 -11.47 -7.64 -18.36
N ILE A 212 -10.43 -7.10 -19.00
CA ILE A 212 -10.45 -5.73 -19.55
C ILE A 212 -11.53 -5.60 -20.62
N ILE A 213 -11.57 -6.50 -21.61
CA ILE A 213 -12.53 -6.43 -22.71
C ILE A 213 -13.97 -6.51 -22.19
N ILE A 214 -14.27 -7.50 -21.35
CA ILE A 214 -15.60 -7.71 -20.77
C ILE A 214 -16.03 -6.50 -19.93
N SER A 215 -15.13 -5.95 -19.11
CA SER A 215 -15.45 -4.79 -18.27
C SER A 215 -15.70 -3.50 -19.05
N LEU A 216 -15.00 -3.29 -20.18
CA LEU A 216 -15.27 -2.16 -21.07
C LEU A 216 -16.64 -2.29 -21.75
N LEU A 217 -17.01 -3.49 -22.21
CA LEU A 217 -18.29 -3.75 -22.87
C LEU A 217 -19.49 -3.59 -21.92
N LEU A 218 -19.29 -3.88 -20.62
CA LEU A 218 -20.34 -3.83 -19.59
C LEU A 218 -20.33 -2.53 -18.77
N SER A 219 -19.54 -1.55 -19.18
CA SER A 219 -19.57 -0.19 -18.63
C SER A 219 -20.89 0.51 -19.02
N PRO A 220 -21.48 1.38 -18.17
CA PRO A 220 -20.88 2.07 -17.02
C PRO A 220 -21.19 1.44 -15.64
N ASN A 221 -21.47 0.14 -15.55
CA ASN A 221 -21.74 -0.47 -14.24
C ASN A 221 -20.52 -0.35 -13.29
N PRO A 222 -20.68 0.16 -12.04
CA PRO A 222 -19.58 0.43 -11.12
C PRO A 222 -18.65 -0.77 -10.84
N ILE A 223 -19.19 -1.99 -10.82
CA ILE A 223 -18.41 -3.21 -10.58
C ILE A 223 -17.42 -3.40 -11.73
N PHE A 224 -17.88 -3.24 -12.97
CA PHE A 224 -17.03 -3.39 -14.15
C PHE A 224 -16.03 -2.24 -14.28
N ILE A 225 -16.39 -1.02 -13.89
CA ILE A 225 -15.42 0.10 -13.82
C ILE A 225 -14.28 -0.22 -12.85
N ASN A 226 -14.59 -0.68 -11.64
CA ASN A 226 -13.56 -1.05 -10.66
C ASN A 226 -12.71 -2.23 -11.14
N LEU A 227 -13.34 -3.26 -11.72
CA LEU A 227 -12.63 -4.39 -12.31
C LEU A 227 -11.67 -3.93 -13.41
N ASN A 228 -12.11 -3.02 -14.27
CA ASN A 228 -11.30 -2.47 -15.36
C ASN A 228 -10.05 -1.74 -14.82
N ILE A 229 -10.23 -0.86 -13.83
CA ILE A 229 -9.14 -0.14 -13.15
C ILE A 229 -8.13 -1.13 -12.55
N LEU A 230 -8.60 -2.19 -11.88
CA LEU A 230 -7.73 -3.22 -11.30
C LEU A 230 -6.96 -3.99 -12.37
N MET A 231 -7.59 -4.35 -13.48
CA MET A 231 -6.91 -5.05 -14.57
C MET A 231 -5.87 -4.17 -15.27
N PHE A 232 -6.16 -2.87 -15.45
CA PHE A 232 -5.15 -1.91 -15.93
C PHE A 232 -4.00 -1.75 -14.94
N PHE A 233 -4.25 -1.81 -13.62
CA PHE A 233 -3.18 -1.84 -12.65
C PHE A 233 -2.30 -3.10 -12.76
N LEU A 234 -2.87 -4.29 -13.00
CA LEU A 234 -2.08 -5.51 -13.26
C LEU A 234 -1.26 -5.39 -14.55
N ALA A 235 -1.84 -4.82 -15.61
CA ALA A 235 -1.12 -4.53 -16.85
C ALA A 235 0.02 -3.53 -16.62
N PHE A 236 -0.20 -2.49 -15.82
CA PHE A 236 0.84 -1.55 -15.40
C PHE A 236 1.96 -2.27 -14.65
N LEU A 237 1.66 -3.14 -13.68
CA LEU A 237 2.68 -3.92 -12.95
C LEU A 237 3.49 -4.82 -13.88
N GLN A 238 2.84 -5.43 -14.89
CA GLN A 238 3.55 -6.19 -15.92
C GLN A 238 4.49 -5.29 -16.74
N GLY A 239 4.02 -4.13 -17.20
CA GLY A 239 4.85 -3.19 -17.95
C GLY A 239 6.03 -2.67 -17.13
N PHE A 240 5.79 -2.40 -15.84
CA PHE A 240 6.84 -2.06 -14.90
C PHE A 240 7.85 -3.21 -14.72
N ALA A 241 7.40 -4.46 -14.67
CA ALA A 241 8.28 -5.63 -14.66
C ALA A 241 9.14 -5.74 -15.93
N VAL A 242 8.59 -5.39 -17.11
CA VAL A 242 9.34 -5.31 -18.38
C VAL A 242 10.42 -4.24 -18.33
N LEU A 243 10.06 -3.04 -17.88
CA LEU A 243 11.00 -1.94 -17.71
C LEU A 243 12.17 -2.35 -16.78
N MET A 244 11.84 -2.95 -15.64
CA MET A 244 12.83 -3.41 -14.66
C MET A 244 13.70 -4.55 -15.20
N TYR A 245 13.15 -5.46 -16.00
CA TYR A 245 13.92 -6.52 -16.67
C TYR A 245 15.01 -5.93 -17.56
N TYR A 246 14.68 -4.98 -18.44
CA TYR A 246 15.65 -4.37 -19.34
C TYR A 246 16.70 -3.52 -18.60
N PHE A 247 16.34 -2.86 -17.49
CA PHE A 247 17.33 -2.16 -16.66
C PHE A 247 18.21 -3.09 -15.84
N SER A 248 17.73 -4.27 -15.48
CA SER A 248 18.56 -5.28 -14.81
C SER A 248 19.56 -5.92 -15.78
N ALA A 249 19.17 -6.14 -17.04
CA ALA A 249 20.02 -6.74 -18.06
C ALA A 249 21.13 -5.80 -18.56
N LYS A 250 20.89 -4.48 -18.60
CA LYS A 250 21.83 -3.49 -19.17
C LYS A 250 22.87 -2.91 -18.19
N ASN A 251 23.06 -3.52 -17.02
CA ASN A 251 23.93 -3.00 -15.94
C ASN A 251 23.74 -1.49 -15.68
N SER A 252 22.49 -1.01 -15.76
CA SER A 252 22.18 0.41 -15.72
C SER A 252 22.47 1.01 -14.34
N SER A 253 23.00 2.24 -14.32
CA SER A 253 23.36 2.94 -13.09
C SER A 253 22.15 3.13 -12.17
N PHE A 254 22.40 3.17 -10.86
CA PHE A 254 21.36 3.42 -9.85
C PHE A 254 20.61 4.73 -10.13
N LEU A 255 21.34 5.76 -10.58
CA LEU A 255 20.78 7.07 -10.97
C LEU A 255 19.75 6.95 -12.10
N LEU A 256 20.03 6.19 -13.15
CA LEU A 256 19.10 6.02 -14.26
C LEU A 256 17.81 5.31 -13.81
N LYS A 257 17.94 4.25 -13.00
CA LYS A 257 16.79 3.53 -12.45
C LYS A 257 15.94 4.45 -11.59
N SER A 258 16.57 5.24 -10.72
CA SER A 258 15.85 6.18 -9.85
C SER A 258 15.17 7.31 -10.64
N PHE A 259 15.82 7.85 -11.66
CA PHE A 259 15.25 8.89 -12.51
C PHE A 259 14.05 8.39 -13.30
N MET A 260 14.10 7.15 -13.80
CA MET A 260 12.97 6.55 -14.52
C MET A 260 11.80 6.25 -13.59
N ILE A 261 12.06 5.77 -12.37
CA ILE A 261 11.03 5.62 -11.34
C ILE A 261 10.40 6.98 -11.03
N PHE A 262 11.20 8.04 -10.88
CA PHE A 262 10.71 9.39 -10.68
C PHE A 262 9.82 9.87 -11.84
N LEU A 263 10.21 9.59 -13.09
CA LEU A 263 9.44 9.97 -14.28
C LEU A 263 8.06 9.30 -14.34
N ILE A 264 7.92 8.06 -13.83
CA ILE A 264 6.62 7.37 -13.74
C ILE A 264 5.60 8.17 -12.92
N PHE A 265 6.05 8.86 -11.87
CA PHE A 265 5.16 9.65 -11.00
C PHE A 265 4.91 11.07 -11.50
N ILE A 266 5.89 11.68 -12.18
CA ILE A 266 5.82 13.08 -12.61
C ILE A 266 5.21 13.24 -13.99
N PHE A 267 5.34 12.26 -14.87
CA PHE A 267 4.90 12.35 -16.25
C PHE A 267 3.71 11.41 -16.52
N PRO A 268 2.45 11.92 -16.50
CA PRO A 268 1.23 11.11 -16.62
C PRO A 268 1.16 10.16 -17.82
N PRO A 269 1.78 10.45 -18.99
CA PRO A 269 1.81 9.49 -20.09
C PRO A 269 2.58 8.19 -19.79
N VAL A 270 3.53 8.20 -18.84
CA VAL A 270 4.39 7.04 -18.57
C VAL A 270 3.59 5.83 -18.05
N PRO A 271 2.71 5.95 -17.04
CA PRO A 271 1.82 4.85 -16.65
C PRO A 271 1.04 4.25 -17.82
N ILE A 272 0.53 5.07 -18.75
CA ILE A 272 -0.22 4.61 -19.92
C ILE A 272 0.68 3.78 -20.85
N ILE A 273 1.89 4.27 -21.13
CA ILE A 273 2.89 3.54 -21.93
C ILE A 273 3.22 2.20 -21.26
N LEU A 274 3.37 2.16 -19.94
CA LEU A 274 3.64 0.92 -19.20
C LEU A 274 2.46 -0.05 -19.25
N ILE A 275 1.21 0.42 -19.18
CA ILE A 275 0.03 -0.44 -19.36
C ILE A 275 0.07 -1.11 -20.73
N ILE A 276 0.28 -0.34 -21.80
CA ILE A 276 0.36 -0.87 -23.17
C ILE A 276 1.51 -1.86 -23.29
N LEU A 277 2.69 -1.51 -22.78
CA LEU A 277 3.87 -2.39 -22.79
C LEU A 277 3.60 -3.70 -22.04
N GLY A 278 2.92 -3.64 -20.90
CA GLY A 278 2.55 -4.79 -20.12
C GLY A 278 1.58 -5.71 -20.85
N LEU A 279 0.54 -5.16 -21.48
CA LEU A 279 -0.39 -5.92 -22.31
C LEU A 279 0.33 -6.62 -23.47
N LEU A 280 1.23 -5.91 -24.15
CA LEU A 280 2.02 -6.48 -25.23
C LEU A 280 2.94 -7.61 -24.73
N ASP A 281 3.64 -7.43 -23.62
CA ASP A 281 4.53 -8.46 -23.05
C ASP A 281 3.78 -9.74 -22.64
N MET A 282 2.53 -9.63 -22.16
CA MET A 282 1.70 -10.81 -21.84
C MET A 282 1.41 -11.69 -23.07
N TRP A 283 1.31 -11.10 -24.26
CA TRP A 283 1.01 -11.83 -25.50
C TRP A 283 2.27 -12.24 -26.25
N PHE A 284 3.24 -11.33 -26.38
CA PHE A 284 4.43 -11.49 -27.19
C PHE A 284 5.66 -11.97 -26.41
N ASN A 285 5.60 -11.98 -25.06
CA ASN A 285 6.67 -12.43 -24.17
C ASN A 285 8.03 -11.79 -24.51
N PHE A 286 8.11 -10.46 -24.44
CA PHE A 286 9.33 -9.72 -24.79
C PHE A 286 10.52 -10.09 -23.90
N ARG A 287 10.25 -10.56 -22.68
CA ARG A 287 11.28 -11.02 -21.72
C ARG A 287 11.73 -12.46 -21.93
N LYS A 288 11.14 -13.19 -22.90
CA LYS A 288 11.41 -14.61 -23.21
C LYS A 288 11.42 -15.51 -21.96
N GLN A 289 10.55 -15.23 -20.99
CA GLN A 289 10.47 -16.04 -19.78
C GLN A 289 9.78 -17.37 -20.14
N THR A 290 10.34 -18.49 -19.69
CA THR A 290 9.66 -19.79 -19.76
C THR A 290 8.41 -19.70 -18.88
N LYS A 291 7.26 -19.99 -19.49
CA LYS A 291 5.94 -19.86 -18.87
C LYS A 291 5.73 -20.87 -17.75
#